data_AF-A0A7X0SBB2-F1
#
_entry.id   AF-A0A7X0SBB2-F1
#
_cell.length_a   1.000
_cell.length_b   1.000
_cell.length_c   1.000
_cell.angle_alpha   90.00
_cell.angle_beta   90.00
_cell.angle_gamma   90.00
#
_symmetry.space_group_name_H-M   'P 1'
#
loop_
_entity.id
_entity.type
_entity.pdbx_description
1 polymer ?
#
loop_
_entity_poly.entity_id
_entity_poly.type
_entity_poly.pdbx_seq_one_letter_code
_entity_poly.pdbx_strand_id
1 'polypeptide(L)'
;MMELFKIKDLVFKREEFLDNIDEFGDIIPIIQDLSSELTYEKIECTSTNDCCEKTSENYIVEIQGFLNEDDEFVTREEIEALGVQTSVKPLDLFVIRIYKCIECDKWIIDILE
;
A
#
# COMPACT_ATOMS: atom_id res chain seq x y z
N MET A 1 -16.13 -9.00 12.07
CA MET A 1 -15.01 -8.75 11.16
C MET A 1 -15.23 -7.47 10.38
N MET A 2 -14.26 -6.56 10.36
CA MET A 2 -14.37 -5.24 9.71
C MET A 2 -13.48 -5.19 8.47
N GLU A 3 -14.10 -5.22 7.30
CA GLU A 3 -13.43 -4.96 6.02
C GLU A 3 -12.98 -3.48 5.99
N LEU A 4 -11.71 -3.26 5.65
CA LEU A 4 -11.16 -1.92 5.45
C LEU A 4 -11.25 -1.53 3.98
N PHE A 5 -10.74 -2.37 3.09
CA PHE A 5 -10.74 -2.12 1.65
C PHE A 5 -10.63 -3.42 0.87
N LYS A 6 -10.86 -3.31 -0.43
CA LYS A 6 -10.79 -4.44 -1.36
C LYS A 6 -10.06 -4.02 -2.62
N ILE A 7 -9.09 -4.83 -3.04
CA ILE A 7 -8.32 -4.61 -4.27
C ILE A 7 -8.57 -5.84 -5.16
N LYS A 8 -9.31 -5.63 -6.26
CA LYS A 8 -9.84 -6.71 -7.12
C LYS A 8 -10.62 -7.77 -6.32
N ASP A 9 -10.06 -8.97 -6.17
CA ASP A 9 -10.60 -10.08 -5.40
C ASP A 9 -10.00 -10.22 -3.99
N LEU A 10 -8.95 -9.47 -3.65
CA LEU A 10 -8.34 -9.48 -2.32
C LEU A 10 -9.09 -8.58 -1.35
N VAL A 11 -9.50 -9.14 -0.22
CA VAL A 11 -10.19 -8.45 0.87
C VAL A 11 -9.23 -8.20 2.03
N PHE A 12 -9.17 -6.97 2.51
CA PHE A 12 -8.28 -6.57 3.62
C PHE A 12 -9.13 -6.21 4.84
N LYS A 13 -8.93 -6.95 5.93
CA LYS A 13 -9.69 -6.79 7.18
C LYS A 13 -8.81 -6.30 8.31
N ARG A 14 -9.36 -5.49 9.20
CA ARG A 14 -8.63 -4.93 10.34
C ARG A 14 -8.04 -5.99 11.26
N GLU A 15 -8.75 -7.10 11.49
CA GLU A 15 -8.31 -8.16 12.42
C GLU A 15 -7.16 -9.02 11.85
N GLU A 16 -6.97 -9.00 10.54
CA GLU A 16 -5.91 -9.73 9.84
C GLU A 16 -4.63 -8.88 9.69
N PHE A 17 -4.69 -7.60 10.08
CA PHE A 17 -3.54 -6.71 10.06
C PHE A 17 -2.58 -7.08 11.19
N LEU A 18 -1.29 -7.23 10.87
CA LEU A 18 -0.28 -7.67 11.86
C LEU A 18 0.30 -6.53 12.70
N ASP A 19 0.22 -5.29 12.21
CA ASP A 19 0.77 -4.11 12.87
C ASP A 19 -0.32 -3.28 13.58
N ASN A 20 0.07 -2.13 14.10
CA ASN A 20 -0.88 -1.19 14.67
C ASN A 20 -1.54 -0.35 13.57
N ILE A 21 -2.76 -0.71 13.21
CA ILE A 21 -3.53 -0.05 12.14
C ILE A 21 -3.76 1.45 12.41
N ASP A 22 -3.76 1.88 13.68
CA ASP A 22 -4.00 3.28 14.04
C ASP A 22 -2.81 4.18 13.64
N GLU A 23 -1.62 3.62 13.36
CA GLU A 23 -0.47 4.36 12.81
C GLU A 23 -0.60 4.63 11.30
N PHE A 24 -1.52 3.94 10.62
CA PHE A 24 -1.74 4.05 9.18
C PHE A 24 -3.05 4.80 8.85
N GLY A 25 -3.56 5.59 9.81
CA GLY A 25 -4.83 6.30 9.69
C GLY A 25 -4.96 7.17 8.43
N ASP A 26 -3.85 7.79 8.01
CA ASP A 26 -3.80 8.65 6.81
C ASP A 26 -3.58 7.85 5.52
N ILE A 27 -2.96 6.67 5.62
CA ILE A 27 -2.63 5.80 4.48
C ILE A 27 -3.82 4.97 4.02
N ILE A 28 -4.65 4.49 4.96
CA ILE A 28 -5.81 3.65 4.64
C ILE A 28 -6.81 4.35 3.70
N PRO A 29 -7.18 5.63 3.91
CA PRO A 29 -8.01 6.39 2.97
C PRO A 29 -7.42 6.46 1.56
N ILE A 30 -6.11 6.71 1.44
CA ILE A 30 -5.41 6.76 0.14
C ILE A 30 -5.56 5.42 -0.59
N ILE A 31 -5.36 4.31 0.11
CA ILE A 31 -5.52 2.97 -0.46
C ILE A 31 -6.98 2.74 -0.88
N GLN A 32 -7.95 3.18 -0.07
CA GLN A 32 -9.38 3.06 -0.38
C GLN A 32 -9.77 3.83 -1.64
N ASP A 33 -9.30 5.07 -1.79
CA ASP A 33 -9.59 5.90 -2.97
C ASP A 33 -9.00 5.28 -4.24
N LEU A 34 -7.79 4.73 -4.16
CA LEU A 34 -7.10 4.14 -5.30
C LEU A 34 -7.49 2.68 -5.57
N SER A 35 -8.23 2.03 -4.66
CA SER A 35 -8.42 0.56 -4.64
C SER A 35 -8.98 -0.03 -5.94
N SER A 36 -9.73 0.77 -6.71
CA SER A 36 -10.35 0.36 -7.97
C SER A 36 -9.35 0.22 -9.13
N GLU A 37 -8.28 1.02 -9.10
CA GLU A 37 -7.24 1.04 -10.14
C GLU A 37 -6.07 0.11 -9.78
N LEU A 38 -5.93 -0.26 -8.50
CA LEU A 38 -4.83 -1.07 -8.02
C LEU A 38 -4.89 -2.52 -8.54
N THR A 39 -3.71 -3.04 -8.82
CA THR A 39 -3.48 -4.46 -9.09
C THR A 39 -2.57 -5.04 -8.01
N TYR A 40 -2.58 -6.37 -7.92
CA TYR A 40 -1.62 -7.10 -7.10
C TYR A 40 -0.80 -8.03 -7.99
N GLU A 41 0.38 -8.37 -7.49
CA GLU A 41 1.27 -9.39 -8.06
C GLU A 41 1.55 -10.46 -7.02
N LYS A 42 1.84 -11.68 -7.45
CA LYS A 42 2.30 -12.75 -6.56
C LYS A 42 3.82 -12.73 -6.53
N ILE A 43 4.40 -12.68 -5.34
CA ILE A 43 5.84 -12.70 -5.12
C ILE A 43 6.23 -13.81 -4.14
N GLU A 44 7.50 -14.20 -4.19
CA GLU A 44 8.13 -15.09 -3.22
C GLU A 44 9.22 -14.30 -2.47
N CYS A 45 9.06 -14.16 -1.16
CA CYS A 45 10.03 -13.53 -0.29
C CYS A 45 11.21 -14.46 -0.01
N THR A 46 12.37 -13.90 0.37
CA THR A 46 13.58 -14.69 0.66
C THR A 46 13.46 -15.51 1.96
N SER A 47 12.51 -15.20 2.82
CA SER A 47 12.25 -15.88 4.08
C SER A 47 10.77 -16.21 4.21
N THR A 48 10.47 -17.22 5.02
CA THR A 48 9.09 -17.60 5.35
C THR A 48 8.41 -16.47 6.11
N ASN A 49 7.13 -16.24 5.84
CA ASN A 49 6.36 -15.17 6.46
C ASN A 49 6.18 -15.42 7.98
N ASP A 50 6.56 -14.45 8.81
CA ASP A 50 6.37 -14.51 10.27
C ASP A 50 4.91 -14.67 10.72
N CYS A 51 3.97 -14.35 9.84
CA CYS A 51 2.55 -14.41 10.11
C CYS A 51 2.02 -15.81 10.46
N CYS A 52 2.60 -16.85 9.86
CA CYS A 52 2.19 -18.25 10.01
C CYS A 52 3.31 -19.26 9.82
N GLU A 53 4.49 -18.84 9.35
CA GLU A 53 5.67 -19.68 9.09
C GLU A 53 5.41 -20.86 8.14
N LYS A 54 4.39 -20.75 7.27
CA LYS A 54 4.00 -21.82 6.31
C LYS A 54 4.42 -21.57 4.87
N THR A 55 4.53 -20.31 4.46
CA THR A 55 4.85 -19.91 3.09
C THR A 55 5.75 -18.68 3.11
N SER A 56 6.55 -18.52 2.07
CA SER A 56 7.27 -17.28 1.74
C SER A 56 6.54 -16.48 0.64
N GLU A 57 5.42 -16.99 0.13
CA GLU A 57 4.68 -16.35 -0.95
C GLU A 57 3.65 -15.33 -0.42
N ASN A 58 3.55 -14.19 -1.11
CA ASN A 58 2.63 -13.11 -0.76
C ASN A 58 2.02 -12.51 -2.03
N TYR A 59 0.82 -11.94 -1.89
CA TYR A 59 0.35 -10.91 -2.80
C TYR A 59 0.94 -9.58 -2.38
N ILE A 60 1.50 -8.84 -3.33
CA ILE A 60 1.98 -7.48 -3.14
C ILE A 60 1.12 -6.53 -3.98
N VAL A 61 0.72 -5.42 -3.37
CA VAL A 61 0.19 -4.24 -4.06
C VAL A 61 1.17 -3.10 -3.83
N GLU A 62 1.48 -2.36 -4.88
CA GLU A 62 2.34 -1.17 -4.78
C GLU A 62 1.60 0.06 -5.30
N ILE A 63 1.65 1.13 -4.50
CA ILE A 63 1.12 2.45 -4.85
C ILE A 63 2.30 3.41 -4.90
N GLN A 64 2.64 3.90 -6.09
CA GLN A 64 3.72 4.85 -6.29
C GLN A 64 3.18 6.28 -6.24
N GLY A 65 3.72 7.08 -5.33
CA GLY A 65 3.44 8.50 -5.25
C GLY A 65 4.63 9.28 -4.73
N PHE A 66 4.35 10.51 -4.32
CA PHE A 66 5.33 11.42 -3.79
C PHE A 66 4.72 12.21 -2.63
N LEU A 67 5.54 12.67 -1.69
CA LEU A 67 5.13 13.67 -0.72
C LEU A 67 5.48 15.08 -1.24
N ASN A 68 4.55 16.00 -1.05
CA ASN A 68 4.81 17.43 -1.27
C ASN A 68 5.39 18.08 0.00
N GLU A 69 5.64 19.40 -0.03
CA GLU A 69 6.21 20.14 1.12
C GLU A 69 5.31 20.19 2.36
N ASP A 70 4.02 19.87 2.21
CA ASP A 70 3.03 19.83 3.28
C ASP A 70 2.81 18.39 3.79
N ASP A 71 3.70 17.44 3.43
CA ASP A 71 3.61 16.00 3.72
C ASP A 71 2.32 15.34 3.16
N GLU A 72 1.70 15.93 2.13
CA GLU A 72 0.54 15.33 1.47
C GLU A 72 0.98 14.40 0.35
N PHE A 73 0.38 13.20 0.33
CA PHE A 73 0.57 12.21 -0.72
C PHE A 73 -0.08 12.68 -2.03
N VAL A 74 0.72 12.74 -3.09
CA VAL A 74 0.29 13.03 -4.45
C VAL A 74 0.66 11.90 -5.38
N THR A 75 -0.30 11.46 -6.20
CA THR A 75 -0.03 10.45 -7.21
C THR A 75 0.72 11.06 -8.40
N ARG A 76 1.44 10.21 -9.14
CA ARG A 76 2.09 10.63 -10.38
C ARG A 76 1.09 11.20 -11.40
N GLU A 77 -0.07 10.57 -11.52
CA GLU A 77 -1.12 11.02 -12.45
C GLU A 77 -1.66 12.41 -12.07
N GLU A 78 -1.81 12.72 -10.79
CA GLU A 78 -2.20 14.05 -10.33
C GLU A 78 -1.14 15.11 -10.63
N ILE A 79 0.15 14.78 -10.46
CA ILE A 79 1.25 15.67 -10.84
C ILE A 79 1.22 15.95 -12.35
N GLU A 80 0.99 14.91 -13.17
CA GLU A 80 0.90 15.03 -14.62
C GLU A 80 -0.36 15.82 -15.05
N ALA A 81 -1.49 15.63 -14.37
CA ALA A 81 -2.76 16.32 -14.64
C ALA A 81 -2.75 17.80 -14.23
N LEU A 82 -2.01 18.17 -13.18
CA LEU A 82 -1.85 19.55 -12.71
C LEU A 82 -0.98 20.40 -13.63
N GLY A 83 -0.34 19.81 -14.65
CA GLY A 83 0.33 20.55 -15.71
C GLY A 83 1.50 21.41 -15.22
N VAL A 84 2.18 21.01 -14.14
CA VAL A 84 3.30 21.75 -13.56
C VAL A 84 4.53 21.61 -14.47
N GLN A 85 4.52 22.36 -15.57
CA GLN A 85 5.75 22.77 -16.21
C GLN A 85 6.55 23.59 -15.20
N THR A 86 7.79 23.16 -14.96
CA THR A 86 8.89 23.99 -14.42
C THR A 86 8.63 24.65 -13.05
N SER A 87 8.72 23.84 -11.99
CA SER A 87 9.34 24.16 -10.69
C SER A 87 9.08 22.99 -9.75
N VAL A 88 9.69 21.84 -10.03
CA VAL A 88 9.62 20.69 -9.14
C VAL A 88 10.41 21.07 -7.88
N LYS A 89 9.69 21.57 -6.88
CA LYS A 89 10.13 21.53 -5.50
C LYS A 89 10.43 20.06 -5.15
N PRO A 90 11.38 19.76 -4.25
CA PRO A 90 11.74 18.38 -3.97
C PRO A 90 10.48 17.61 -3.59
N LEU A 91 10.13 16.64 -4.43
CA LEU A 91 9.10 15.67 -4.18
C LEU A 91 9.84 14.44 -3.70
N ASP A 92 9.59 14.05 -2.47
CA ASP A 92 10.19 12.87 -1.88
C ASP A 92 9.40 11.64 -2.36
N LEU A 93 10.11 10.63 -2.85
CA LEU A 93 9.50 9.41 -3.34
C LEU A 93 8.79 8.73 -2.17
N PHE A 94 7.52 8.39 -2.34
CA PHE A 94 6.74 7.72 -1.30
C PHE A 94 5.98 6.56 -1.91
N VAL A 95 6.39 5.34 -1.56
CA VAL A 95 5.79 4.12 -2.09
C VAL A 95 5.12 3.35 -0.98
N ILE A 96 3.81 3.15 -1.10
CA ILE A 96 3.03 2.33 -0.17
C ILE A 96 3.00 0.90 -0.73
N ARG A 97 3.51 -0.05 0.03
CA ARG A 97 3.50 -1.47 -0.31
C ARG A 97 2.59 -2.21 0.66
N ILE A 98 1.71 -3.05 0.13
CA ILE A 98 0.79 -3.86 0.92
C ILE A 98 1.10 -5.31 0.63
N TYR A 99 1.49 -6.06 1.67
CA TYR A 99 1.78 -7.49 1.55
C TYR A 99 0.65 -8.28 2.20
N LYS A 100 0.11 -9.28 1.51
CA LYS A 100 -0.90 -10.22 2.04
C LYS A 100 -0.43 -11.65 1.85
N CYS A 101 -0.35 -12.39 2.95
CA CYS A 101 0.04 -13.79 2.94
C CYS A 101 -1.03 -14.65 2.26
N ILE A 102 -0.60 -15.49 1.31
CA ILE A 102 -1.53 -16.34 0.54
C ILE A 102 -2.14 -17.48 1.37
N GLU A 103 -1.53 -17.85 2.49
CA GLU A 103 -1.92 -19.02 3.30
C GLU A 103 -2.86 -18.68 4.46
N CYS A 104 -2.76 -17.47 5.02
CA CYS A 104 -3.49 -17.11 6.24
C CYS A 104 -4.15 -15.74 6.21
N ASP A 105 -4.15 -15.06 5.05
CA ASP A 105 -4.79 -13.77 4.80
C ASP A 105 -4.27 -12.59 5.62
N LYS A 106 -3.35 -12.82 6.55
CA LYS A 106 -2.67 -11.77 7.31
C LYS A 106 -1.90 -10.85 6.39
N TRP A 107 -1.89 -9.57 6.72
CA TRP A 107 -1.32 -8.54 5.86
C TRP A 107 -0.65 -7.41 6.65
N ILE A 108 0.23 -6.68 5.98
CA ILE A 108 1.00 -5.54 6.49
C ILE A 108 1.06 -4.42 5.47
N ILE A 109 1.36 -3.22 5.95
CA ILE A 109 1.73 -2.08 5.12
C ILE A 109 3.21 -1.79 5.40
N ASP A 110 3.95 -1.57 4.34
CA ASP A 110 5.35 -1.17 4.38
C ASP A 110 5.50 0.07 3.49
N ILE A 111 6.14 1.09 4.03
CA ILE A 111 6.30 2.39 3.38
C ILE A 111 7.78 2.55 3.02
N LEU A 112 8.04 2.94 1.78
CA LEU A 112 9.38 3.28 1.31
C LEU A 112 9.43 4.79 1.02
N GLU A 113 10.29 5.47 1.77
CA GLU A 113 10.61 6.90 1.71
C GLU A 113 12.10 7.11 1.41
#